data_AF-A0A3N8L6Q4-F1
#
_entry.id   AF-A0A3N8L6Q4-F1
#
_cell.length_a   1.000
_cell.length_b   1.000
_cell.length_c   1.000
_cell.angle_alpha   90.00
_cell.angle_beta   90.00
_cell.angle_gamma   90.00
#
_symmetry.space_group_name_H-M   'P 1'
#
loop_
_entity.id
_entity.type
_entity.pdbx_description
1 polymer ?
#
loop_
_entity_poly.entity_id
_entity_poly.type
_entity_poly.pdbx_seq_one_letter_code
_entity_poly.pdbx_strand_id
1 'polypeptide(L)'
;MTTLKSLKDGFALFGTTLSGPLVAATAAALLVTGCGGDDGASPSASAAAANTAANAPASAGSGSTSTASNATQPDQPYVDTDVYGTGPNDAVTDATEGAAVVHRQVTIGGKVVNYTATAGHLTTIDPVTSQPNAKMFYVAYTQDNPDPSKPRPVTFFYNGGPGSSSVYLLLGSFGPKRLQSSFPNFTPPAPYKLLDNPDSLLDRSDLVFINPVGTGYSAAIAPAKNKDFWGVDQDARSIDRFIQRYLTKYARWNSPKFLFGESYGTARSAVVSWVLHEDGVELNGITLQSSILDYSNALSAVGTFPTLAADAFYWKKTTLNPQPADLDSYMVQARNYADGVLAPLAQAPNPQDGGFVNVRLNLNLQAAQQMGSYIGTDPVSLIQTFGNPAALGNVPSSNNNPPYTFFLTLVPGIQIGQYDGRANYTGQGIAPFIQPNSGGNDPSINNIGGAYTVLWNSYLNTDLQYTSTSSFVDLNDQVFNNWDFSHIDPTGTNKGGGNTLYTAGDLASTMSLNPDLKVLSANGYFDAVTPFHQTELTLKQMPLDPTLKAQNLAIRNYPSGHMIYLNDPSRTALKGDLGHFYDNILANRAALQRVLKLQMRTQQLRQQKLQQQGQ
;
A
#
# COMPACT_ATOMS: atom_id res chain seq x y z
N MET A 1 -25.91 45.12 35.48
CA MET A 1 -25.41 46.39 34.89
C MET A 1 -25.06 46.10 33.43
N THR A 2 -25.44 46.99 32.49
CA THR A 2 -24.96 47.06 31.07
C THR A 2 -24.92 45.73 30.28
N THR A 3 -25.94 45.32 29.49
CA THR A 3 -26.43 45.90 28.20
C THR A 3 -25.34 45.78 27.10
N LEU A 4 -25.53 45.07 25.98
CA LEU A 4 -26.45 45.41 24.87
C LEU A 4 -27.15 44.23 24.12
N LYS A 5 -28.33 44.57 23.58
CA LYS A 5 -29.09 43.95 22.47
C LYS A 5 -28.84 44.75 21.16
N SER A 6 -29.24 44.36 19.95
CA SER A 6 -29.57 43.09 19.24
C SER A 6 -30.23 43.47 17.88
N LEU A 7 -30.46 42.52 16.96
CA LEU A 7 -31.25 42.64 15.70
C LEU A 7 -30.57 43.48 14.57
N LYS A 8 -30.80 43.30 13.25
CA LYS A 8 -31.99 42.78 12.55
C LYS A 8 -31.77 42.48 11.04
N ASP A 9 -32.67 41.64 10.54
CA ASP A 9 -32.88 41.05 9.22
C ASP A 9 -33.33 41.96 8.05
N GLY A 10 -33.34 41.38 6.84
CA GLY A 10 -34.13 41.78 5.65
C GLY A 10 -33.52 41.20 4.35
N PHE A 11 -34.24 40.59 3.40
CA PHE A 11 -35.68 40.49 3.12
C PHE A 11 -36.03 39.15 2.41
N ALA A 12 -37.32 38.77 2.39
CA ALA A 12 -37.81 37.52 1.78
C ALA A 12 -38.72 37.76 0.56
N LEU A 13 -38.87 36.77 -0.33
CA LEU A 13 -40.05 36.62 -1.21
C LEU A 13 -40.24 35.20 -1.79
N PHE A 14 -41.27 34.51 -1.28
CA PHE A 14 -42.19 33.52 -1.89
C PHE A 14 -41.75 32.47 -2.94
N GLY A 15 -42.17 31.21 -2.70
CA GLY A 15 -42.16 30.11 -3.69
C GLY A 15 -42.55 28.74 -3.12
N THR A 16 -43.82 28.53 -2.76
CA THR A 16 -44.34 27.27 -2.17
C THR A 16 -44.64 26.18 -3.20
N THR A 17 -44.37 24.91 -2.87
CA THR A 17 -45.33 23.80 -3.06
C THR A 17 -45.04 22.61 -2.13
N LEU A 18 -46.08 21.84 -1.78
CA LEU A 18 -46.04 20.77 -0.78
C LEU A 18 -45.78 19.37 -1.37
N SER A 19 -45.15 18.49 -0.59
CA SER A 19 -45.80 17.28 -0.04
C SER A 19 -44.82 16.47 0.82
N GLY A 20 -45.26 15.97 1.96
CA GLY A 20 -44.50 15.05 2.81
C GLY A 20 -45.41 13.96 3.38
N PRO A 21 -44.93 13.12 4.30
CA PRO A 21 -45.81 12.27 5.12
C PRO A 21 -45.73 12.59 6.63
N LEU A 22 -46.88 12.44 7.31
CA LEU A 22 -47.02 12.40 8.77
C LEU A 22 -46.38 11.10 9.33
N VAL A 23 -45.62 11.12 10.43
CA VAL A 23 -46.06 11.16 11.85
C VAL A 23 -46.94 9.97 12.27
N ALA A 24 -46.40 9.08 13.11
CA ALA A 24 -46.86 8.88 14.50
C ALA A 24 -45.98 7.88 15.26
N ALA A 25 -45.62 8.23 16.50
CA ALA A 25 -45.10 7.30 17.50
C ALA A 25 -46.06 7.27 18.70
N THR A 26 -46.13 6.14 19.41
CA THR A 26 -46.74 6.05 20.74
C THR A 26 -45.86 5.21 21.66
N ALA A 27 -45.95 5.48 22.96
CA ALA A 27 -45.00 5.03 23.97
C ALA A 27 -45.70 4.51 25.23
N ALA A 28 -44.87 4.18 26.23
CA ALA A 28 -45.17 3.95 27.65
C ALA A 28 -45.36 2.49 28.11
N ALA A 29 -44.94 2.27 29.35
CA ALA A 29 -44.78 0.98 30.03
C ALA A 29 -45.72 0.87 31.24
N LEU A 30 -45.75 -0.29 31.92
CA LEU A 30 -45.65 -0.39 33.39
C LEU A 30 -45.53 -1.84 33.91
N LEU A 31 -45.16 -1.94 35.19
CA LEU A 31 -44.70 -3.12 35.95
C LEU A 31 -45.83 -4.05 36.46
N VAL A 32 -45.49 -5.33 36.70
CA VAL A 32 -45.94 -6.10 37.89
C VAL A 32 -44.79 -6.97 38.43
N THR A 33 -44.71 -7.09 39.75
CA THR A 33 -43.69 -7.80 40.54
C THR A 33 -44.03 -9.28 40.83
N GLY A 34 -43.01 -10.09 41.16
CA GLY A 34 -43.17 -11.44 41.75
C GLY A 34 -41.89 -11.85 42.50
N CYS A 35 -42.03 -12.34 43.73
CA CYS A 35 -40.93 -12.53 44.70
C CYS A 35 -40.51 -14.00 44.91
N GLY A 36 -39.33 -14.18 45.53
CA GLY A 36 -38.85 -15.42 46.17
C GLY A 36 -37.70 -16.11 45.40
N GLY A 37 -36.66 -16.63 46.05
CA GLY A 37 -36.32 -16.71 47.47
C GLY A 37 -35.07 -17.61 47.63
N ASP A 38 -34.30 -17.45 48.71
CA ASP A 38 -33.00 -18.12 48.91
C ASP A 38 -33.07 -19.65 49.00
N ASP A 39 -31.99 -20.34 48.62
CA ASP A 39 -31.06 -21.01 49.58
C ASP A 39 -30.11 -22.04 48.93
N GLY A 40 -28.92 -22.21 49.53
CA GLY A 40 -28.36 -23.57 49.70
C GLY A 40 -27.14 -24.02 48.88
N ALA A 41 -25.96 -23.85 49.48
CA ALA A 41 -24.86 -24.85 49.57
C ALA A 41 -24.10 -25.36 48.32
N SER A 42 -22.79 -25.12 48.32
CA SER A 42 -21.77 -26.00 47.70
C SER A 42 -21.73 -27.37 48.42
N PRO A 43 -21.18 -28.44 47.80
CA PRO A 43 -19.77 -28.72 48.08
C PRO A 43 -18.92 -29.34 46.93
N SER A 44 -17.67 -28.89 46.87
CA SER A 44 -16.43 -29.63 46.58
C SER A 44 -16.31 -30.69 45.44
N ALA A 45 -15.31 -30.42 44.59
CA ALA A 45 -14.18 -31.31 44.22
C ALA A 45 -14.15 -32.07 42.87
N SER A 46 -12.90 -32.22 42.38
CA SER A 46 -12.42 -32.93 41.18
C SER A 46 -12.74 -32.28 39.82
N ALA A 47 -11.84 -32.24 38.82
CA ALA A 47 -10.42 -32.61 38.79
C ALA A 47 -9.63 -31.65 37.88
N ALA A 48 -8.32 -31.52 38.13
CA ALA A 48 -7.42 -30.74 37.28
C ALA A 48 -6.87 -31.57 36.11
N ALA A 49 -6.62 -30.91 34.97
CA ALA A 49 -5.84 -31.45 33.86
C ALA A 49 -4.91 -30.36 33.30
N ALA A 50 -3.87 -30.00 34.07
CA ALA A 50 -2.80 -29.13 33.60
C ALA A 50 -1.77 -29.97 32.82
N ASN A 51 -1.66 -29.76 31.51
CA ASN A 51 -0.67 -30.43 30.67
C ASN A 51 0.71 -29.77 30.85
N THR A 52 1.50 -30.28 31.79
CA THR A 52 2.90 -29.85 32.01
C THR A 52 3.85 -30.56 31.06
N ALA A 53 4.13 -29.95 29.91
CA ALA A 53 5.23 -30.37 29.05
C ALA A 53 6.59 -30.06 29.71
N ALA A 54 7.23 -31.06 30.32
CA ALA A 54 8.51 -30.91 30.98
C ALA A 54 9.67 -30.86 29.98
N ASN A 55 10.47 -29.80 30.03
CA ASN A 55 11.76 -29.74 29.35
C ASN A 55 12.75 -30.75 29.96
N ALA A 56 13.40 -31.56 29.13
CA ALA A 56 14.58 -32.34 29.47
C ALA A 56 15.71 -32.02 28.46
N PRO A 57 16.97 -31.87 28.91
CA PRO A 57 18.06 -31.41 28.06
C PRO A 57 18.59 -32.53 27.14
N ALA A 58 18.90 -32.19 25.89
CA ALA A 58 19.47 -33.12 24.93
C ALA A 58 20.94 -33.44 25.27
N SER A 59 21.26 -34.74 25.36
CA SER A 59 22.64 -35.25 25.37
C SER A 59 23.00 -35.83 23.99
N ALA A 60 24.25 -35.68 23.58
CA ALA A 60 24.72 -36.11 22.27
C ALA A 60 24.88 -37.64 22.20
N GLY A 61 24.34 -38.28 21.16
CA GLY A 61 24.39 -39.72 20.95
C GLY A 61 24.40 -40.12 19.48
N SER A 62 25.57 -40.53 19.01
CA SER A 62 25.88 -41.18 17.73
C SER A 62 24.76 -41.93 16.98
N GLY A 63 24.60 -41.60 15.70
CA GLY A 63 24.66 -42.60 14.62
C GLY A 63 23.40 -43.43 14.30
N SER A 64 22.54 -42.87 13.45
CA SER A 64 21.70 -43.66 12.54
C SER A 64 21.42 -42.85 11.27
N THR A 65 21.97 -43.27 10.13
CA THR A 65 21.60 -42.73 8.82
C THR A 65 20.28 -43.33 8.38
N SER A 66 19.17 -42.85 8.94
CA SER A 66 17.87 -43.02 8.31
C SER A 66 17.81 -42.10 7.10
N THR A 67 17.76 -42.69 5.90
CA THR A 67 17.28 -42.00 4.71
C THR A 67 15.78 -41.77 4.87
N ALA A 68 15.41 -40.75 5.65
CA ALA A 68 14.05 -40.26 5.70
C ALA A 68 13.66 -39.84 4.27
N SER A 69 12.73 -40.57 3.67
CA SER A 69 12.10 -40.13 2.44
C SER A 69 11.48 -38.76 2.69
N ASN A 70 11.85 -37.76 1.90
CA ASN A 70 11.17 -36.46 1.86
C ASN A 70 9.76 -36.65 1.27
N ALA A 71 8.86 -37.25 2.05
CA ALA A 71 7.45 -37.21 1.80
C ALA A 71 7.01 -35.75 2.02
N THR A 72 6.57 -35.11 0.95
CA THR A 72 5.95 -33.77 1.03
C THR A 72 4.85 -33.83 2.08
N GLN A 73 4.86 -32.88 3.02
CA GLN A 73 3.80 -32.78 4.01
C GLN A 73 2.44 -32.65 3.28
N PRO A 74 1.38 -33.30 3.76
CA PRO A 74 0.08 -33.21 3.11
C PRO A 74 -0.49 -31.79 3.28
N ASP A 75 -1.07 -31.25 2.21
CA ASP A 75 -1.83 -30.00 2.24
C ASP A 75 -2.86 -30.02 3.38
N GLN A 76 -3.00 -28.88 4.06
CA GLN A 76 -3.96 -28.61 5.12
C GLN A 76 -4.97 -27.57 4.59
N PRO A 77 -6.14 -27.97 4.06
CA PRO A 77 -7.18 -27.03 3.68
C PRO A 77 -7.78 -26.34 4.93
N TYR A 78 -8.27 -25.11 4.77
CA TYR A 78 -8.95 -24.38 5.85
C TYR A 78 -10.25 -23.75 5.37
N VAL A 79 -11.28 -23.89 6.21
CA VAL A 79 -12.60 -23.27 6.02
C VAL A 79 -12.76 -22.20 7.08
N ASP A 80 -12.75 -20.95 6.66
CA ASP A 80 -13.09 -19.81 7.50
C ASP A 80 -14.60 -19.58 7.49
N THR A 81 -15.21 -19.61 8.67
CA THR A 81 -16.64 -19.38 8.85
C THR A 81 -16.98 -17.96 9.31
N ASP A 82 -15.97 -17.13 9.58
CA ASP A 82 -16.18 -15.77 10.09
C ASP A 82 -16.81 -14.83 9.05
N VAL A 83 -17.63 -13.92 9.56
CA VAL A 83 -18.31 -12.88 8.77
C VAL A 83 -17.61 -11.55 9.00
N TYR A 84 -16.87 -11.08 7.99
CA TYR A 84 -16.11 -9.82 8.07
C TYR A 84 -16.95 -8.64 7.58
N GLY A 85 -17.30 -7.74 8.51
CA GLY A 85 -17.94 -6.47 8.18
C GLY A 85 -16.92 -5.42 7.70
N THR A 86 -17.32 -4.61 6.71
CA THR A 86 -16.47 -3.60 6.06
C THR A 86 -16.71 -2.18 6.55
N GLY A 87 -17.73 -1.96 7.39
CA GLY A 87 -18.09 -0.65 7.91
C GLY A 87 -17.17 -0.17 9.04
N PRO A 88 -17.17 1.14 9.33
CA PRO A 88 -16.31 1.74 10.36
C PRO A 88 -16.55 1.21 11.78
N ASN A 89 -17.76 0.74 12.08
CA ASN A 89 -18.13 0.26 13.43
C ASN A 89 -18.13 -1.27 13.54
N ASP A 90 -17.76 -1.98 12.48
CA ASP A 90 -17.77 -3.44 12.46
C ASP A 90 -16.53 -4.02 13.14
N ALA A 91 -16.67 -5.24 13.65
CA ALA A 91 -15.63 -6.04 14.30
C ALA A 91 -16.04 -7.52 14.31
N VAL A 92 -15.07 -8.43 14.40
CA VAL A 92 -15.31 -9.84 14.72
C VAL A 92 -15.17 -10.08 16.23
N THR A 93 -15.70 -11.20 16.73
CA THR A 93 -15.46 -11.65 18.11
C THR A 93 -14.46 -12.79 18.20
N ASP A 94 -14.13 -13.44 17.09
CA ASP A 94 -13.09 -14.46 17.08
C ASP A 94 -11.68 -13.83 17.05
N ALA A 95 -10.79 -14.43 17.83
CA ALA A 95 -9.38 -14.07 17.93
C ALA A 95 -8.45 -15.23 17.54
N THR A 96 -9.00 -16.36 17.08
CA THR A 96 -8.19 -17.53 16.70
C THR A 96 -7.43 -17.32 15.39
N GLU A 97 -6.25 -17.91 15.31
CA GLU A 97 -5.43 -17.92 14.11
C GLU A 97 -5.61 -19.25 13.37
N GLY A 98 -6.39 -19.25 12.30
CA GLY A 98 -6.47 -20.35 11.33
C GLY A 98 -5.69 -20.05 10.05
N ALA A 99 -5.28 -21.09 9.33
CA ALA A 99 -4.69 -20.96 8.00
C ALA A 99 -4.78 -22.26 7.19
N ALA A 100 -4.98 -22.13 5.89
CA ALA A 100 -4.66 -23.19 4.94
C ALA A 100 -3.14 -23.20 4.70
N VAL A 101 -2.56 -24.39 4.56
CA VAL A 101 -1.13 -24.60 4.29
C VAL A 101 -0.99 -25.59 3.14
N VAL A 102 -0.34 -25.19 2.05
CA VAL A 102 -0.23 -26.02 0.85
C VAL A 102 1.19 -26.04 0.28
N HIS A 103 1.59 -27.16 -0.31
CA HIS A 103 2.95 -27.36 -0.84
C HIS A 103 2.95 -27.36 -2.37
N ARG A 104 3.72 -26.46 -2.98
CA ARG A 104 3.68 -26.16 -4.42
C ARG A 104 5.09 -25.95 -4.97
N GLN A 105 5.20 -25.77 -6.28
CA GLN A 105 6.46 -25.43 -6.96
C GLN A 105 6.22 -24.37 -8.04
N VAL A 106 7.25 -23.58 -8.34
CA VAL A 106 7.29 -22.59 -9.42
C VAL A 106 8.66 -22.64 -10.11
N THR A 107 8.73 -22.34 -11.40
CA THR A 107 10.02 -22.22 -12.12
C THR A 107 10.41 -20.75 -12.28
N ILE A 108 11.52 -20.35 -11.65
CA ILE A 108 12.05 -18.97 -11.66
C ILE A 108 13.46 -19.00 -12.23
N GLY A 109 13.74 -18.22 -13.27
CA GLY A 109 15.07 -18.19 -13.92
C GLY A 109 15.57 -19.58 -14.39
N GLY A 110 14.66 -20.47 -14.81
CA GLY A 110 14.97 -21.85 -15.20
C GLY A 110 15.23 -22.82 -14.05
N LYS A 111 15.03 -22.41 -12.78
CA LYS A 111 15.18 -23.26 -11.59
C LYS A 111 13.83 -23.51 -10.93
N VAL A 112 13.59 -24.77 -10.55
CA VAL A 112 12.42 -25.12 -9.72
C VAL A 112 12.67 -24.65 -8.29
N VAL A 113 11.70 -23.90 -7.75
CA VAL A 113 11.63 -23.50 -6.35
C VAL A 113 10.40 -24.17 -5.75
N ASN A 114 10.62 -25.10 -4.83
CA ASN A 114 9.56 -25.68 -3.99
C ASN A 114 9.23 -24.68 -2.87
N TYR A 115 7.94 -24.55 -2.55
CA TYR A 115 7.49 -23.61 -1.54
C TYR A 115 6.22 -24.07 -0.83
N THR A 116 6.15 -23.70 0.44
CA THR A 116 4.93 -23.74 1.24
C THR A 116 4.20 -22.40 1.10
N ALA A 117 2.94 -22.43 0.69
CA ALA A 117 2.05 -21.29 0.75
C ALA A 117 1.11 -21.40 1.95
N THR A 118 0.90 -20.28 2.65
CA THR A 118 0.04 -20.19 3.82
C THR A 118 -0.95 -19.06 3.62
N ALA A 119 -2.25 -19.34 3.69
CA ALA A 119 -3.31 -18.33 3.59
C ALA A 119 -4.18 -18.38 4.85
N GLY A 120 -4.33 -17.27 5.57
CA GLY A 120 -5.05 -17.24 6.84
C GLY A 120 -4.76 -16.00 7.67
N HIS A 121 -4.88 -16.09 9.00
CA HIS A 121 -4.83 -14.93 9.89
C HIS A 121 -3.69 -14.96 10.90
N LEU A 122 -3.25 -13.76 11.26
CA LEU A 122 -2.55 -13.49 12.51
C LEU A 122 -3.36 -12.52 13.36
N THR A 123 -3.31 -12.72 14.67
CA THR A 123 -4.01 -11.88 15.64
C THR A 123 -3.02 -10.88 16.25
N THR A 124 -3.29 -9.59 16.11
CA THR A 124 -2.50 -8.53 16.76
C THR A 124 -2.96 -8.34 18.20
N ILE A 125 -1.99 -8.04 19.07
CA ILE A 125 -2.22 -7.74 20.48
C ILE A 125 -1.98 -6.25 20.71
N ASP A 126 -2.91 -5.60 21.39
CA ASP A 126 -2.78 -4.24 21.88
C ASP A 126 -1.69 -4.19 22.99
N PRO A 127 -0.62 -3.39 22.84
CA PRO A 127 0.47 -3.36 23.81
C PRO A 127 0.10 -2.68 25.14
N VAL A 128 -0.99 -1.89 25.19
CA VAL A 128 -1.47 -1.19 26.39
C VAL A 128 -2.46 -2.06 27.17
N THR A 129 -3.43 -2.67 26.49
CA THR A 129 -4.48 -3.48 27.13
C THR A 129 -4.14 -4.97 27.22
N SER A 130 -3.12 -5.43 26.48
CA SER A 130 -2.73 -6.84 26.33
C SER A 130 -3.85 -7.74 25.78
N GLN A 131 -4.86 -7.18 25.11
CA GLN A 131 -5.95 -7.91 24.48
C GLN A 131 -5.74 -8.07 22.97
N PRO A 132 -6.28 -9.15 22.35
CA PRO A 132 -6.49 -9.20 20.91
C PRO A 132 -7.27 -7.98 20.41
N ASN A 133 -6.79 -7.31 19.36
CA ASN A 133 -7.44 -6.10 18.84
C ASN A 133 -7.70 -6.09 17.33
N ALA A 134 -7.00 -6.89 16.53
CA ALA A 134 -7.36 -7.16 15.14
C ALA A 134 -6.98 -8.58 14.70
N LYS A 135 -7.78 -9.14 13.79
CA LYS A 135 -7.56 -10.41 13.09
C LYS A 135 -7.22 -10.06 11.64
N MET A 136 -5.96 -10.21 11.25
CA MET A 136 -5.43 -9.71 9.98
C MET A 136 -5.09 -10.86 9.03
N PHE A 137 -5.75 -10.87 7.87
CA PHE A 137 -5.56 -11.84 6.81
C PHE A 137 -4.27 -11.58 6.02
N TYR A 138 -3.57 -12.65 5.66
CA TYR A 138 -2.39 -12.60 4.83
C TYR A 138 -2.27 -13.86 3.97
N VAL A 139 -1.47 -13.74 2.91
CA VAL A 139 -0.90 -14.91 2.22
C VAL A 139 0.62 -14.82 2.24
N ALA A 140 1.27 -15.88 2.69
CA ALA A 140 2.71 -16.02 2.67
C ALA A 140 3.17 -17.12 1.70
N TYR A 141 4.34 -16.93 1.09
CA TYR A 141 5.05 -17.92 0.30
C TYR A 141 6.46 -18.07 0.85
N THR A 142 6.77 -19.24 1.38
CA THR A 142 8.07 -19.56 2.00
C THR A 142 8.77 -20.61 1.16
N GLN A 143 10.00 -20.36 0.74
CA GLN A 143 10.80 -21.37 0.03
C GLN A 143 11.08 -22.56 0.97
N ASP A 144 10.86 -23.76 0.48
CA ASP A 144 11.17 -24.99 1.21
C ASP A 144 12.68 -25.28 1.14
N ASN A 145 13.26 -25.66 2.27
CA ASN A 145 14.67 -26.04 2.40
C ASN A 145 15.66 -25.05 1.73
N PRO A 146 15.61 -23.74 2.07
CA PRO A 146 16.55 -22.77 1.53
C PRO A 146 17.98 -23.08 1.99
N ASP A 147 18.97 -22.64 1.20
CA ASP A 147 20.39 -22.82 1.49
C ASP A 147 20.75 -22.24 2.88
N PRO A 148 21.06 -23.08 3.89
CA PRO A 148 21.26 -22.62 5.26
C PRO A 148 22.57 -21.85 5.45
N SER A 149 23.45 -21.82 4.44
CA SER A 149 24.67 -20.99 4.47
C SER A 149 24.41 -19.53 4.12
N LYS A 150 23.18 -19.19 3.66
CA LYS A 150 22.79 -17.85 3.23
C LYS A 150 21.68 -17.31 4.13
N PRO A 151 21.70 -16.01 4.48
CA PRO A 151 20.56 -15.39 5.12
C PRO A 151 19.37 -15.43 4.16
N ARG A 152 18.19 -15.84 4.65
CA ARG A 152 16.94 -15.85 3.88
C ARG A 152 16.06 -14.65 4.29
N PRO A 153 15.93 -13.62 3.45
CA PRO A 153 15.05 -12.48 3.71
C PRO A 153 13.57 -12.85 3.84
N VAL A 154 12.83 -11.95 4.46
CA VAL A 154 11.37 -11.86 4.39
C VAL A 154 10.97 -10.46 3.90
N THR A 155 10.04 -10.41 2.94
CA THR A 155 9.48 -9.17 2.38
C THR A 155 8.00 -9.08 2.69
N PHE A 156 7.61 -7.99 3.34
CA PHE A 156 6.22 -7.68 3.63
C PHE A 156 5.65 -6.75 2.56
N PHE A 157 4.61 -7.20 1.87
CA PHE A 157 3.93 -6.51 0.78
C PHE A 157 2.58 -5.99 1.23
N TYR A 158 2.24 -4.78 0.80
CA TYR A 158 0.89 -4.22 0.92
C TYR A 158 0.62 -3.21 -0.20
N ASN A 159 -0.59 -3.25 -0.75
CA ASN A 159 -1.07 -2.22 -1.68
C ASN A 159 -1.47 -0.95 -0.93
N GLY A 160 -1.77 0.10 -1.69
CA GLY A 160 -2.17 1.39 -1.18
C GLY A 160 -3.67 1.64 -1.22
N GLY A 161 -4.02 2.88 -1.58
CA GLY A 161 -5.11 3.59 -0.90
C GLY A 161 -4.93 3.57 0.63
N PRO A 162 -5.75 4.33 1.36
CA PRO A 162 -6.38 3.73 2.51
C PRO A 162 -7.56 2.88 2.01
N GLY A 163 -7.41 1.55 2.06
CA GLY A 163 -8.51 0.62 1.77
C GLY A 163 -8.28 -0.47 0.71
N SER A 164 -7.10 -0.62 0.09
CA SER A 164 -6.86 -1.76 -0.82
C SER A 164 -6.22 -2.97 -0.11
N SER A 165 -6.70 -4.15 -0.46
CA SER A 165 -6.09 -5.44 -0.12
C SER A 165 -4.79 -5.68 -0.90
N SER A 166 -3.93 -6.58 -0.43
CA SER A 166 -2.67 -6.91 -1.12
C SER A 166 -2.82 -7.77 -2.39
N VAL A 167 -4.05 -7.98 -2.89
CA VAL A 167 -4.34 -8.91 -4.00
C VAL A 167 -3.71 -8.47 -5.33
N TYR A 168 -3.62 -7.15 -5.55
CA TYR A 168 -3.06 -6.55 -6.76
C TYR A 168 -1.55 -6.85 -6.88
N LEU A 169 -0.78 -6.69 -5.80
CA LEU A 169 0.61 -7.15 -5.76
C LEU A 169 0.72 -8.68 -5.81
N LEU A 170 -0.17 -9.42 -5.14
CA LEU A 170 -0.10 -10.88 -5.05
C LEU A 170 -0.24 -11.57 -6.41
N LEU A 171 -1.25 -11.19 -7.21
CA LEU A 171 -1.52 -11.79 -8.53
C LEU A 171 -0.93 -10.99 -9.70
N GLY A 172 -0.54 -9.74 -9.49
CA GLY A 172 0.05 -8.89 -10.51
C GLY A 172 1.58 -8.92 -10.55
N SER A 173 2.25 -8.87 -9.40
CA SER A 173 3.69 -8.57 -9.31
C SER A 173 4.59 -9.79 -9.13
N PHE A 174 4.84 -10.22 -7.89
CA PHE A 174 5.98 -11.08 -7.54
C PHE A 174 5.62 -12.36 -6.78
N GLY A 175 4.33 -12.62 -6.56
CA GLY A 175 3.85 -13.94 -6.12
C GLY A 175 4.26 -15.06 -7.10
N PRO A 176 4.25 -16.34 -6.69
CA PRO A 176 4.67 -17.46 -7.54
C PRO A 176 3.72 -17.72 -8.72
N LYS A 177 2.50 -17.19 -8.64
CA LYS A 177 1.50 -17.19 -9.71
C LYS A 177 1.21 -15.74 -10.12
N ARG A 178 0.85 -15.55 -11.39
CA ARG A 178 0.39 -14.26 -11.93
C ARG A 178 -0.85 -14.42 -12.80
N LEU A 179 -1.70 -13.41 -12.85
CA LEU A 179 -2.79 -13.36 -13.82
C LEU A 179 -2.27 -13.11 -15.24
N GLN A 180 -3.04 -13.57 -16.24
CA GLN A 180 -2.91 -13.13 -17.62
C GLN A 180 -3.99 -12.09 -17.94
N SER A 181 -3.60 -10.89 -18.39
CA SER A 181 -4.50 -9.82 -18.82
C SER A 181 -4.27 -9.43 -20.29
N SER A 182 -5.15 -8.59 -20.83
CA SER A 182 -4.97 -7.95 -22.15
C SER A 182 -4.48 -6.49 -22.05
N PHE A 183 -3.97 -6.12 -20.87
CA PHE A 183 -3.58 -4.75 -20.52
C PHE A 183 -2.54 -4.18 -21.52
N PRO A 184 -2.66 -2.91 -21.96
CA PRO A 184 -3.55 -1.85 -21.47
C PRO A 184 -5.04 -1.95 -21.90
N ASN A 185 -5.39 -2.91 -22.76
CA ASN A 185 -6.77 -3.09 -23.22
C ASN A 185 -7.61 -3.85 -22.19
N PHE A 186 -8.94 -3.74 -22.33
CA PHE A 186 -9.90 -4.53 -21.55
C PHE A 186 -9.63 -6.03 -21.68
N THR A 187 -9.46 -6.71 -20.54
CA THR A 187 -9.32 -8.16 -20.47
C THR A 187 -10.70 -8.81 -20.69
N PRO A 188 -10.93 -9.56 -21.78
CA PRO A 188 -12.24 -10.14 -22.08
C PRO A 188 -12.76 -11.06 -20.97
N PRO A 189 -14.09 -11.30 -20.90
CA PRO A 189 -14.67 -12.22 -19.91
C PRO A 189 -14.06 -13.64 -19.96
N ALA A 190 -14.26 -14.38 -18.87
CA ALA A 190 -13.76 -15.73 -18.64
C ALA A 190 -13.96 -16.70 -19.84
N PRO A 191 -13.07 -17.69 -20.06
CA PRO A 191 -12.10 -18.25 -19.11
C PRO A 191 -10.80 -17.44 -18.96
N TYR A 192 -10.53 -17.00 -17.73
CA TYR A 192 -9.26 -16.38 -17.35
C TYR A 192 -8.17 -17.44 -17.11
N LYS A 193 -6.91 -17.00 -17.10
CA LYS A 193 -5.76 -17.87 -16.83
C LYS A 193 -4.87 -17.30 -15.73
N LEU A 194 -4.52 -18.17 -14.80
CA LEU A 194 -3.42 -17.97 -13.86
C LEU A 194 -2.20 -18.73 -14.38
N LEU A 195 -1.06 -18.06 -14.46
CA LEU A 195 0.20 -18.58 -14.98
C LEU A 195 1.23 -18.71 -13.86
N ASP A 196 2.21 -19.59 -14.05
CA ASP A 196 3.45 -19.51 -13.26
C ASP A 196 4.13 -18.15 -13.51
N ASN A 197 4.69 -17.57 -12.45
CA ASN A 197 5.37 -16.29 -12.53
C ASN A 197 6.90 -16.47 -12.59
N PRO A 198 7.53 -16.43 -13.79
CA PRO A 198 8.98 -16.50 -13.91
C PRO A 198 9.67 -15.26 -13.32
N ASP A 199 8.93 -14.17 -13.09
CA ASP A 199 9.40 -12.95 -12.46
C ASP A 199 9.20 -12.95 -10.92
N SER A 200 8.79 -14.08 -10.30
CA SER A 200 8.55 -14.13 -8.85
C SER A 200 9.79 -13.79 -8.02
N LEU A 201 9.62 -13.07 -6.91
CA LEU A 201 10.72 -12.72 -5.98
C LEU A 201 11.08 -13.85 -5.00
N LEU A 202 10.39 -14.99 -5.10
CA LEU A 202 10.57 -16.14 -4.20
C LEU A 202 11.97 -16.80 -4.32
N ASP A 203 12.69 -16.57 -5.42
CA ASP A 203 14.11 -16.96 -5.58
C ASP A 203 15.11 -16.07 -4.80
N ARG A 204 14.63 -15.06 -4.06
CA ARG A 204 15.44 -14.19 -3.18
C ARG A 204 14.88 -14.02 -1.78
N SER A 205 13.56 -13.89 -1.63
CA SER A 205 12.92 -13.59 -0.35
C SER A 205 11.67 -14.44 -0.15
N ASP A 206 11.34 -14.74 1.10
CA ASP A 206 9.98 -15.21 1.42
C ASP A 206 9.03 -14.02 1.40
N LEU A 207 7.83 -14.23 0.88
CA LEU A 207 6.92 -13.15 0.50
C LEU A 207 5.70 -13.19 1.42
N VAL A 208 5.30 -12.06 2.01
CA VAL A 208 4.17 -11.97 2.94
C VAL A 208 3.26 -10.83 2.51
N PHE A 209 2.10 -11.14 1.96
CA PHE A 209 1.11 -10.19 1.46
C PHE A 209 0.08 -9.90 2.57
N ILE A 210 0.16 -8.70 3.16
CA ILE A 210 -0.63 -8.28 4.32
C ILE A 210 -1.88 -7.52 3.85
N ASN A 211 -3.04 -7.83 4.44
CA ASN A 211 -4.28 -7.09 4.20
C ASN A 211 -4.58 -6.21 5.43
N PRO A 212 -4.52 -4.87 5.33
CA PRO A 212 -4.86 -3.96 6.43
C PRO A 212 -6.29 -4.15 6.94
N VAL A 213 -6.57 -3.73 8.18
CA VAL A 213 -7.89 -3.86 8.82
C VAL A 213 -8.98 -3.16 8.00
N GLY A 214 -10.06 -3.88 7.69
CA GLY A 214 -11.13 -3.42 6.79
C GLY A 214 -10.93 -3.80 5.31
N THR A 215 -9.90 -4.60 4.98
CA THR A 215 -9.62 -5.10 3.62
C THR A 215 -9.44 -6.63 3.61
N GLY A 216 -9.65 -7.27 2.46
CA GLY A 216 -9.55 -8.71 2.29
C GLY A 216 -10.49 -9.47 3.24
N TYR A 217 -9.91 -10.19 4.20
CA TYR A 217 -10.58 -10.83 5.34
C TYR A 217 -10.03 -10.34 6.68
N SER A 218 -9.62 -9.07 6.76
CA SER A 218 -9.07 -8.45 7.97
C SER A 218 -10.09 -7.56 8.66
N ALA A 219 -10.28 -7.74 9.97
CA ALA A 219 -11.17 -6.91 10.78
C ALA A 219 -10.60 -6.65 12.18
N ALA A 220 -11.13 -5.62 12.85
CA ALA A 220 -10.92 -5.41 14.28
C ALA A 220 -11.56 -6.55 15.10
N ILE A 221 -11.03 -6.79 16.30
CA ILE A 221 -11.60 -7.71 17.29
C ILE A 221 -12.30 -6.88 18.37
N ALA A 222 -13.56 -7.21 18.66
CA ALA A 222 -14.34 -6.51 19.68
C ALA A 222 -13.64 -6.55 21.06
N PRO A 223 -13.59 -5.42 21.81
CA PRO A 223 -14.42 -4.21 21.65
C PRO A 223 -13.88 -3.16 20.68
N ALA A 224 -12.70 -3.35 20.08
CA ALA A 224 -12.19 -2.46 19.04
C ALA A 224 -13.05 -2.57 17.76
N LYS A 225 -13.02 -1.53 16.93
CA LYS A 225 -13.77 -1.42 15.67
C LYS A 225 -12.83 -1.14 14.52
N ASN A 226 -13.23 -1.48 13.29
CA ASN A 226 -12.40 -1.28 12.10
C ASN A 226 -11.83 0.15 12.02
N LYS A 227 -12.64 1.19 12.27
CA LYS A 227 -12.20 2.60 12.25
C LYS A 227 -11.09 2.94 13.25
N ASP A 228 -10.93 2.18 14.33
CA ASP A 228 -9.91 2.45 15.34
C ASP A 228 -8.50 2.12 14.79
N PHE A 229 -8.44 1.48 13.62
CA PHE A 229 -7.26 1.19 12.81
C PHE A 229 -7.14 2.07 11.55
N TRP A 230 -8.08 2.99 11.30
CA TRP A 230 -8.17 3.76 10.05
C TRP A 230 -7.57 5.15 10.16
N GLY A 231 -6.24 5.21 10.14
CA GLY A 231 -5.48 6.45 10.13
C GLY A 231 -3.99 6.18 9.97
N VAL A 232 -3.20 7.21 9.67
CA VAL A 232 -1.76 7.07 9.37
C VAL A 232 -1.01 6.31 10.47
N ASP A 233 -1.18 6.74 11.72
CA ASP A 233 -0.47 6.16 12.86
C ASP A 233 -1.13 4.85 13.34
N GLN A 234 -2.45 4.76 13.24
CA GLN A 234 -3.27 3.62 13.65
C GLN A 234 -2.95 2.39 12.78
N ASP A 235 -2.90 2.58 11.47
CA ASP A 235 -2.52 1.57 10.48
C ASP A 235 -1.07 1.14 10.66
N ALA A 236 -0.13 2.10 10.74
CA ALA A 236 1.29 1.80 10.88
C ALA A 236 1.58 0.92 12.12
N ARG A 237 0.99 1.25 13.27
CA ARG A 237 1.08 0.43 14.50
C ARG A 237 0.48 -0.97 14.32
N SER A 238 -0.64 -1.11 13.59
CA SER A 238 -1.25 -2.42 13.33
C SER A 238 -0.37 -3.32 12.45
N ILE A 239 0.26 -2.73 11.43
CA ILE A 239 1.17 -3.42 10.50
C ILE A 239 2.46 -3.83 11.22
N ASP A 240 3.00 -2.97 12.09
CA ASP A 240 4.11 -3.33 12.97
C ASP A 240 3.74 -4.51 13.90
N ARG A 241 2.61 -4.46 14.62
CA ARG A 241 2.16 -5.58 15.47
C ARG A 241 2.01 -6.88 14.67
N PHE A 242 1.47 -6.80 13.45
CA PHE A 242 1.41 -7.95 12.54
C PHE A 242 2.80 -8.49 12.20
N ILE A 243 3.74 -7.62 11.84
CA ILE A 243 5.11 -8.01 11.49
C ILE A 243 5.78 -8.70 12.68
N GLN A 244 5.73 -8.13 13.90
CA GLN A 244 6.28 -8.77 15.10
C GLN A 244 5.64 -10.13 15.40
N ARG A 245 4.31 -10.26 15.22
CA ARG A 245 3.59 -11.53 15.37
C ARG A 245 4.06 -12.56 14.33
N TYR A 246 4.21 -12.16 13.06
CA TYR A 246 4.73 -13.02 12.00
C TYR A 246 6.18 -13.47 12.28
N LEU A 247 7.07 -12.54 12.65
CA LEU A 247 8.46 -12.83 13.00
C LEU A 247 8.57 -13.83 14.15
N THR A 248 7.65 -13.76 15.11
CA THR A 248 7.55 -14.70 16.24
C THR A 248 7.04 -16.07 15.78
N LYS A 249 5.87 -16.13 15.13
CA LYS A 249 5.21 -17.39 14.73
C LYS A 249 6.07 -18.23 13.78
N TYR A 250 6.82 -17.58 12.89
CA TYR A 250 7.66 -18.24 11.88
C TYR A 250 9.17 -18.21 12.20
N ALA A 251 9.55 -17.85 13.43
CA ALA A 251 10.95 -17.76 13.88
C ALA A 251 11.88 -16.90 12.99
N ARG A 252 11.35 -15.82 12.41
CA ARG A 252 12.04 -14.96 11.42
C ARG A 252 12.72 -13.72 12.03
N TRP A 253 12.71 -13.55 13.35
CA TRP A 253 13.32 -12.39 14.04
C TRP A 253 14.74 -12.02 13.54
N ASN A 254 15.61 -13.00 13.30
CA ASN A 254 16.98 -12.77 12.81
C ASN A 254 17.13 -12.81 11.27
N SER A 255 16.03 -12.86 10.52
CA SER A 255 16.05 -12.74 9.06
C SER A 255 16.24 -11.29 8.63
N PRO A 256 16.87 -11.04 7.46
CA PRO A 256 16.81 -9.72 6.81
C PRO A 256 15.36 -9.35 6.49
N LYS A 257 14.98 -8.10 6.71
CA LYS A 257 13.59 -7.62 6.59
C LYS A 257 13.45 -6.55 5.54
N PHE A 258 12.43 -6.70 4.71
CA PHE A 258 12.12 -5.79 3.63
C PHE A 258 10.65 -5.38 3.66
N LEU A 259 10.39 -4.12 3.30
CA LEU A 259 9.04 -3.63 3.01
C LEU A 259 8.88 -3.41 1.51
N PHE A 260 7.68 -3.68 0.99
CA PHE A 260 7.27 -3.33 -0.37
C PHE A 260 5.88 -2.70 -0.30
N GLY A 261 5.82 -1.38 -0.44
CA GLY A 261 4.58 -0.61 -0.51
C GLY A 261 4.31 -0.13 -1.93
N GLU A 262 3.05 -0.17 -2.37
CA GLU A 262 2.57 0.47 -3.60
C GLU A 262 1.63 1.64 -3.25
N SER A 263 1.67 2.76 -3.96
CA SER A 263 0.71 3.87 -3.81
C SER A 263 0.75 4.47 -2.40
N TYR A 264 -0.37 4.67 -1.69
CA TYR A 264 -0.36 5.02 -0.24
C TYR A 264 0.47 4.02 0.61
N GLY A 265 0.65 2.79 0.14
CA GLY A 265 1.59 1.84 0.73
C GLY A 265 3.01 2.41 0.85
N THR A 266 3.43 3.36 0.01
CA THR A 266 4.73 4.04 0.17
C THR A 266 4.75 4.99 1.37
N ALA A 267 3.66 5.72 1.62
CA ALA A 267 3.52 6.54 2.82
C ALA A 267 3.49 5.67 4.08
N ARG A 268 2.69 4.59 4.04
CA ARG A 268 2.68 3.54 5.07
C ARG A 268 4.09 2.99 5.31
N SER A 269 4.85 2.63 4.27
CA SER A 269 6.22 2.10 4.44
C SER A 269 7.16 3.05 5.16
N ALA A 270 7.03 4.36 4.96
CA ALA A 270 7.85 5.35 5.65
C ALA A 270 7.53 5.39 7.16
N VAL A 271 6.25 5.52 7.54
CA VAL A 271 5.82 5.55 8.95
C VAL A 271 6.05 4.19 9.65
N VAL A 272 5.72 3.08 8.97
CA VAL A 272 6.00 1.70 9.45
C VAL A 272 7.50 1.50 9.69
N SER A 273 8.38 2.09 8.88
CA SER A 273 9.82 1.98 9.09
C SER A 273 10.30 2.66 10.37
N TRP A 274 9.64 3.74 10.79
CA TRP A 274 9.94 4.41 12.06
C TRP A 274 9.42 3.64 13.26
N VAL A 275 8.14 3.25 13.28
CA VAL A 275 7.57 2.53 14.45
C VAL A 275 8.23 1.15 14.65
N LEU A 276 8.58 0.44 13.57
CA LEU A 276 9.38 -0.78 13.66
C LEU A 276 10.75 -0.53 14.33
N HIS A 277 11.41 0.59 14.03
CA HIS A 277 12.67 0.97 14.68
C HIS A 277 12.48 1.27 16.17
N GLU A 278 11.42 1.98 16.57
CA GLU A 278 11.09 2.24 17.98
C GLU A 278 10.86 0.94 18.78
N ASP A 279 10.26 -0.07 18.14
CA ASP A 279 10.09 -1.42 18.68
C ASP A 279 11.31 -2.36 18.52
N GLY A 280 12.44 -1.85 18.00
CA GLY A 280 13.70 -2.60 17.86
C GLY A 280 13.77 -3.58 16.68
N VAL A 281 12.89 -3.44 15.69
CA VAL A 281 12.84 -4.22 14.45
C VAL A 281 13.51 -3.45 13.30
N GLU A 282 14.81 -3.64 13.15
CA GLU A 282 15.56 -3.03 12.05
C GLU A 282 15.22 -3.62 10.67
N LEU A 283 15.13 -2.72 9.68
CA LEU A 283 14.94 -3.04 8.26
C LEU A 283 16.25 -3.03 7.49
N ASN A 284 16.30 -3.78 6.38
CA ASN A 284 17.44 -3.83 5.46
C ASN A 284 17.15 -3.11 4.14
N GLY A 285 15.91 -3.11 3.68
CA GLY A 285 15.52 -2.42 2.46
C GLY A 285 14.03 -2.11 2.38
N ILE A 286 13.70 -0.98 1.74
CA ILE A 286 12.31 -0.60 1.45
C ILE A 286 12.17 -0.41 -0.06
N THR A 287 11.11 -0.97 -0.65
CA THR A 287 10.70 -0.63 -2.02
C THR A 287 9.42 0.19 -1.98
N LEU A 288 9.43 1.30 -2.70
CA LEU A 288 8.33 2.25 -2.84
C LEU A 288 7.88 2.24 -4.31
N GLN A 289 6.81 1.52 -4.64
CA GLN A 289 6.26 1.49 -6.00
C GLN A 289 5.22 2.61 -6.17
N SER A 290 5.38 3.44 -7.20
CA SER A 290 4.43 4.51 -7.58
C SER A 290 4.08 5.41 -6.39
N SER A 291 5.08 6.19 -5.98
CA SER A 291 5.16 6.69 -4.60
C SER A 291 4.38 7.99 -4.37
N ILE A 292 3.69 8.07 -3.24
CA ILE A 292 3.16 9.32 -2.68
C ILE A 292 3.65 9.47 -1.25
N LEU A 293 4.48 10.49 -1.02
CA LEU A 293 5.11 10.82 0.27
C LEU A 293 4.88 12.27 0.71
N ASP A 294 4.28 13.08 -0.17
CA ASP A 294 3.90 14.47 0.07
C ASP A 294 2.57 14.76 -0.63
N TYR A 295 1.49 14.65 0.13
CA TYR A 295 0.12 14.93 -0.30
C TYR A 295 -0.13 16.43 -0.53
N SER A 296 0.72 17.32 0.00
CA SER A 296 0.60 18.77 -0.19
C SER A 296 1.15 19.27 -1.54
N ASN A 297 1.80 18.38 -2.31
CA ASN A 297 2.30 18.66 -3.65
C ASN A 297 2.05 17.49 -4.65
N ALA A 298 1.26 16.49 -4.28
CA ALA A 298 1.16 15.21 -5.01
C ALA A 298 0.80 15.34 -6.50
N LEU A 299 0.01 16.35 -6.86
CA LEU A 299 -0.40 16.64 -8.24
C LEU A 299 0.04 18.06 -8.69
N SER A 300 1.23 18.50 -8.27
CA SER A 300 1.80 19.77 -8.76
C SER A 300 1.90 19.76 -10.30
N ALA A 301 1.64 20.87 -10.97
CA ALA A 301 1.73 20.90 -12.44
C ALA A 301 3.16 20.61 -12.94
N VAL A 302 4.19 20.98 -12.18
CA VAL A 302 5.60 20.68 -12.50
C VAL A 302 5.86 19.18 -12.46
N GLY A 303 5.47 18.51 -11.38
CA GLY A 303 5.68 17.07 -11.19
C GLY A 303 4.76 16.19 -12.06
N THR A 304 3.57 16.68 -12.40
CA THR A 304 2.57 15.96 -13.21
C THR A 304 2.84 16.08 -14.71
N PHE A 305 3.38 17.22 -15.18
CA PHE A 305 3.57 17.48 -16.61
C PHE A 305 4.34 16.38 -17.37
N PRO A 306 5.45 15.81 -16.85
CA PRO A 306 6.16 14.75 -17.57
C PRO A 306 5.32 13.47 -17.79
N THR A 307 4.42 13.11 -16.87
CA THR A 307 3.45 12.03 -17.10
C THR A 307 2.50 12.39 -18.25
N LEU A 308 1.88 13.57 -18.21
CA LEU A 308 0.93 13.98 -19.26
C LEU A 308 1.62 14.07 -20.64
N ALA A 309 2.92 14.41 -20.65
CA ALA A 309 3.75 14.33 -21.83
C ALA A 309 3.85 12.87 -22.31
N ALA A 310 4.20 11.91 -21.44
CA ALA A 310 4.27 10.48 -21.79
C ALA A 310 2.97 9.98 -22.43
N ASP A 311 1.83 10.29 -21.84
CA ASP A 311 0.51 9.96 -22.37
C ASP A 311 0.31 10.54 -23.78
N ALA A 312 0.59 11.84 -23.95
CA ALA A 312 0.52 12.50 -25.25
C ALA A 312 1.49 11.91 -26.29
N PHE A 313 2.64 11.38 -25.89
CA PHE A 313 3.55 10.66 -26.78
C PHE A 313 2.99 9.32 -27.23
N TYR A 314 2.43 8.52 -26.30
CA TYR A 314 1.77 7.25 -26.62
C TYR A 314 0.59 7.45 -27.59
N TRP A 315 -0.23 8.49 -27.36
CA TRP A 315 -1.36 8.85 -28.23
C TRP A 315 -0.98 9.65 -29.50
N LYS A 316 0.31 9.88 -29.75
CA LYS A 316 0.84 10.62 -30.92
C LYS A 316 0.28 12.04 -31.05
N LYS A 317 0.21 12.75 -29.92
CA LYS A 317 -0.33 14.11 -29.76
C LYS A 317 0.74 15.19 -29.53
N THR A 318 1.97 14.80 -29.20
CA THR A 318 3.11 15.75 -29.23
C THR A 318 3.31 16.30 -30.64
N THR A 319 3.66 17.59 -30.71
CA THR A 319 3.96 18.33 -31.96
C THR A 319 5.37 18.90 -31.97
N LEU A 320 6.27 18.39 -31.10
CA LEU A 320 7.69 18.76 -31.10
C LEU A 320 8.35 18.48 -32.45
N ASN A 321 9.26 19.38 -32.84
CA ASN A 321 10.07 19.28 -34.04
C ASN A 321 11.55 19.59 -33.70
N PRO A 322 12.49 18.64 -33.88
CA PRO A 322 12.28 17.26 -34.33
C PRO A 322 11.43 16.44 -33.35
N GLN A 323 10.70 15.46 -33.87
CA GLN A 323 9.96 14.52 -33.01
C GLN A 323 10.97 13.64 -32.24
N PRO A 324 10.79 13.43 -30.92
CA PRO A 324 11.61 12.50 -30.14
C PRO A 324 11.57 11.07 -30.70
N ALA A 325 12.71 10.37 -30.66
CA ALA A 325 12.85 9.04 -31.24
C ALA A 325 12.24 7.92 -30.38
N ASP A 326 12.23 8.11 -29.06
CA ASP A 326 11.81 7.13 -28.05
C ASP A 326 11.27 7.82 -26.80
N LEU A 327 10.65 7.04 -25.91
CA LEU A 327 10.03 7.56 -24.69
C LEU A 327 11.07 8.08 -23.68
N ASP A 328 12.24 7.45 -23.54
CA ASP A 328 13.22 7.83 -22.52
C ASP A 328 13.87 9.19 -22.83
N SER A 329 14.30 9.39 -24.08
CA SER A 329 14.82 10.67 -24.57
C SER A 329 13.76 11.78 -24.55
N TYR A 330 12.49 11.42 -24.70
CA TYR A 330 11.38 12.35 -24.53
C TYR A 330 11.12 12.70 -23.05
N MET A 331 11.20 11.73 -22.13
CA MET A 331 11.07 11.96 -20.69
C MET A 331 12.25 12.76 -20.10
N VAL A 332 13.42 12.72 -20.73
CA VAL A 332 14.51 13.67 -20.43
C VAL A 332 14.14 15.09 -20.85
N GLN A 333 13.60 15.28 -22.06
CA GLN A 333 13.15 16.60 -22.54
C GLN A 333 12.00 17.17 -21.70
N ALA A 334 10.99 16.36 -21.38
CA ALA A 334 9.84 16.77 -20.59
C ALA A 334 10.24 17.17 -19.15
N ARG A 335 11.15 16.44 -18.50
CA ARG A 335 11.70 16.83 -17.18
C ARG A 335 12.52 18.11 -17.25
N ASN A 336 13.40 18.25 -18.25
CA ASN A 336 14.18 19.48 -18.43
C ASN A 336 13.28 20.71 -18.65
N TYR A 337 12.13 20.54 -19.34
CA TYR A 337 11.14 21.60 -19.48
C TYR A 337 10.37 21.88 -18.16
N ALA A 338 10.00 20.84 -17.42
CA ALA A 338 9.38 20.98 -16.10
C ALA A 338 10.29 21.75 -15.12
N ASP A 339 11.52 21.27 -14.91
CA ASP A 339 12.52 21.88 -14.01
C ASP A 339 12.95 23.29 -14.50
N GLY A 340 13.21 23.45 -15.80
CA GLY A 340 13.82 24.66 -16.35
C GLY A 340 12.86 25.79 -16.72
N VAL A 341 11.59 25.47 -17.01
CA VAL A 341 10.60 26.45 -17.51
C VAL A 341 9.33 26.48 -16.67
N LEU A 342 8.79 25.33 -16.23
CA LEU A 342 7.55 25.33 -15.44
C LEU A 342 7.81 25.64 -13.96
N ALA A 343 8.88 25.11 -13.35
CA ALA A 343 9.19 25.34 -11.94
C ALA A 343 9.41 26.83 -11.58
N PRO A 344 10.07 27.68 -12.41
CA PRO A 344 10.12 29.12 -12.17
C PRO A 344 8.77 29.86 -12.26
N LEU A 345 7.75 29.23 -12.85
CA LEU A 345 6.39 29.77 -12.97
C LEU A 345 5.44 29.22 -11.88
N ALA A 346 5.94 28.35 -11.00
CA ALA A 346 5.22 27.78 -9.87
C ALA A 346 4.78 28.85 -8.87
N GLN A 347 3.52 28.81 -8.47
CA GLN A 347 2.94 29.67 -7.45
C GLN A 347 2.93 28.96 -6.10
N ALA A 348 2.88 29.73 -5.01
CA ALA A 348 2.69 29.15 -3.68
C ALA A 348 1.38 28.33 -3.61
N PRO A 349 1.36 27.19 -2.90
CA PRO A 349 0.14 26.45 -2.59
C PRO A 349 -0.97 27.36 -2.04
N ASN A 350 -2.17 27.29 -2.61
CA ASN A 350 -3.31 28.09 -2.15
C ASN A 350 -4.25 27.24 -1.27
N PRO A 351 -4.43 27.56 0.04
CA PRO A 351 -5.32 26.81 0.93
C PRO A 351 -6.80 26.82 0.52
N GLN A 352 -7.23 27.73 -0.35
CA GLN A 352 -8.61 27.76 -0.87
C GLN A 352 -8.88 26.75 -1.99
N ASP A 353 -7.86 26.08 -2.54
CA ASP A 353 -8.03 25.24 -3.73
C ASP A 353 -8.71 23.89 -3.45
N GLY A 354 -8.71 23.44 -2.19
CA GLY A 354 -9.25 22.14 -1.81
C GLY A 354 -8.48 20.96 -2.41
N GLY A 355 -8.92 19.73 -2.11
CA GLY A 355 -8.25 18.50 -2.55
C GLY A 355 -6.80 18.39 -2.05
N PHE A 356 -6.04 17.44 -2.62
CA PHE A 356 -4.58 17.43 -2.47
C PHE A 356 -4.03 18.76 -2.97
N VAL A 357 -3.30 19.47 -2.11
CA VAL A 357 -2.98 20.87 -2.36
C VAL A 357 -2.05 20.97 -3.59
N ASN A 358 -2.33 21.95 -4.45
CA ASN A 358 -1.75 21.99 -5.79
C ASN A 358 -1.02 23.31 -6.07
N VAL A 359 0.23 23.18 -6.55
CA VAL A 359 1.08 24.31 -6.97
C VAL A 359 0.69 24.75 -8.39
N ARG A 360 0.10 25.94 -8.49
CA ARG A 360 -0.37 26.55 -9.75
C ARG A 360 0.76 27.07 -10.64
N LEU A 361 0.49 27.32 -11.92
CA LEU A 361 1.45 27.92 -12.86
C LEU A 361 0.97 29.30 -13.33
N ASN A 362 1.85 30.30 -13.29
CA ASN A 362 1.65 31.59 -13.94
C ASN A 362 2.11 31.54 -15.41
N LEU A 363 1.38 30.81 -16.27
CA LEU A 363 1.75 30.61 -17.67
C LEU A 363 1.60 31.90 -18.50
N ASN A 364 2.68 32.29 -19.18
CA ASN A 364 2.61 33.23 -20.30
C ASN A 364 2.36 32.47 -21.62
N LEU A 365 2.03 33.19 -22.70
CA LEU A 365 1.70 32.58 -24.00
C LEU A 365 2.82 31.71 -24.58
N GLN A 366 4.09 32.08 -24.40
CA GLN A 366 5.23 31.32 -24.91
C GLN A 366 5.39 29.99 -24.15
N ALA A 367 5.29 30.01 -22.82
CA ALA A 367 5.32 28.81 -21.99
C ALA A 367 4.10 27.91 -22.25
N ALA A 368 2.91 28.49 -22.47
CA ALA A 368 1.73 27.71 -22.85
C ALA A 368 1.87 27.09 -24.25
N GLN A 369 2.47 27.80 -25.23
CA GLN A 369 2.78 27.28 -26.55
C GLN A 369 3.76 26.10 -26.50
N GLN A 370 4.84 26.23 -25.73
CA GLN A 370 5.82 25.17 -25.59
C GLN A 370 5.25 23.98 -24.79
N MET A 371 4.53 24.22 -23.69
CA MET A 371 3.84 23.16 -22.95
C MET A 371 2.86 22.39 -23.85
N GLY A 372 2.05 23.10 -24.63
CA GLY A 372 1.09 22.52 -25.57
C GLY A 372 1.71 21.63 -26.65
N SER A 373 2.97 21.89 -27.07
CA SER A 373 3.65 21.03 -28.05
C SER A 373 4.17 19.71 -27.47
N TYR A 374 4.34 19.61 -26.15
CA TYR A 374 4.54 18.32 -25.48
C TYR A 374 3.21 17.56 -25.35
N ILE A 375 2.21 18.19 -24.73
CA ILE A 375 1.00 17.48 -24.27
C ILE A 375 -0.17 17.46 -25.27
N GLY A 376 -0.03 18.10 -26.43
CA GLY A 376 -1.06 18.10 -27.49
C GLY A 376 -2.33 18.91 -27.14
N THR A 377 -2.22 19.86 -26.20
CA THR A 377 -3.31 20.73 -25.75
C THR A 377 -3.10 22.14 -26.29
N ASP A 378 -4.19 22.86 -26.61
CA ASP A 378 -4.04 24.21 -27.14
C ASP A 378 -3.58 25.22 -26.05
N PRO A 379 -2.75 26.21 -26.40
CA PRO A 379 -2.19 27.13 -25.41
C PRO A 379 -3.20 28.04 -24.71
N VAL A 380 -4.38 28.26 -25.30
CA VAL A 380 -5.41 29.13 -24.71
C VAL A 380 -6.14 28.38 -23.60
N SER A 381 -6.53 27.12 -23.83
CA SER A 381 -7.01 26.23 -22.76
C SER A 381 -5.96 26.05 -21.66
N LEU A 382 -4.66 25.98 -22.02
CA LEU A 382 -3.59 25.91 -20.99
C LEU A 382 -3.55 27.12 -20.06
N ILE A 383 -3.81 28.32 -20.57
CA ILE A 383 -3.87 29.55 -19.76
C ILE A 383 -5.21 29.70 -19.03
N GLN A 384 -6.33 29.42 -19.72
CA GLN A 384 -7.69 29.68 -19.21
C GLN A 384 -8.22 28.58 -18.28
N THR A 385 -7.84 27.33 -18.52
CA THR A 385 -8.35 26.14 -17.82
C THR A 385 -7.26 25.49 -16.97
N PHE A 386 -6.07 25.28 -17.53
CA PHE A 386 -5.02 24.46 -16.90
C PHE A 386 -3.91 25.24 -16.14
N GLY A 387 -4.02 26.57 -16.00
CA GLY A 387 -3.19 27.35 -15.06
C GLY A 387 -3.38 26.93 -13.59
N ASN A 388 -4.44 26.15 -13.32
CA ASN A 388 -4.68 25.45 -12.06
C ASN A 388 -4.53 23.92 -12.27
N PRO A 389 -3.65 23.21 -11.54
CA PRO A 389 -3.45 21.76 -11.69
C PRO A 389 -4.71 20.95 -11.33
N ALA A 390 -5.63 21.56 -10.57
CA ALA A 390 -6.98 21.06 -10.35
C ALA A 390 -7.77 20.73 -11.64
N ALA A 391 -7.39 21.30 -12.78
CA ALA A 391 -7.95 20.95 -14.10
C ALA A 391 -7.10 19.94 -14.89
N LEU A 392 -5.81 19.82 -14.57
CA LEU A 392 -4.90 18.82 -15.17
C LEU A 392 -5.06 17.43 -14.54
N GLY A 393 -5.43 17.37 -13.26
CA GLY A 393 -5.59 16.14 -12.48
C GLY A 393 -6.96 15.97 -11.84
N ASN A 394 -7.06 14.95 -10.99
CA ASN A 394 -8.31 14.40 -10.46
C ASN A 394 -8.92 15.25 -9.32
N VAL A 395 -9.55 16.39 -9.62
CA VAL A 395 -10.41 17.07 -8.64
C VAL A 395 -11.82 16.48 -8.66
N PRO A 396 -12.34 16.00 -7.52
CA PRO A 396 -13.74 15.62 -7.39
C PRO A 396 -14.65 16.81 -7.70
N SER A 397 -15.33 16.78 -8.85
CA SER A 397 -16.42 17.72 -9.12
C SER A 397 -17.57 17.37 -8.16
N SER A 398 -17.79 18.20 -7.14
CA SER A 398 -18.99 18.13 -6.29
C SER A 398 -20.27 18.58 -7.01
N ASN A 399 -20.19 18.96 -8.29
CA ASN A 399 -21.16 19.83 -8.97
C ASN A 399 -21.77 19.22 -10.25
N ASN A 400 -21.81 17.89 -10.41
CA ASN A 400 -22.34 17.19 -11.60
C ASN A 400 -21.72 17.61 -12.96
N ASN A 401 -20.55 18.24 -12.96
CA ASN A 401 -19.91 18.74 -14.16
C ASN A 401 -18.42 18.36 -14.09
N PRO A 402 -18.03 17.16 -14.57
CA PRO A 402 -16.64 16.73 -14.51
C PRO A 402 -15.78 17.78 -15.23
N PRO A 403 -14.64 18.21 -14.67
CA PRO A 403 -13.78 19.18 -15.33
C PRO A 403 -13.37 18.67 -16.72
N TYR A 404 -13.12 19.58 -17.65
CA TYR A 404 -12.48 19.28 -18.94
C TYR A 404 -11.03 18.82 -18.67
N THR A 405 -10.86 17.57 -18.26
CA THR A 405 -9.53 17.02 -17.94
C THR A 405 -8.78 16.66 -19.22
N PHE A 406 -7.45 16.64 -19.11
CA PHE A 406 -6.56 16.09 -20.12
C PHE A 406 -7.01 14.69 -20.62
N PHE A 407 -7.37 13.80 -19.70
CA PHE A 407 -7.78 12.41 -19.98
C PHE A 407 -9.10 12.26 -20.74
N LEU A 408 -9.95 13.30 -20.76
CA LEU A 408 -11.20 13.37 -21.53
C LEU A 408 -11.02 14.07 -22.89
N THR A 409 -9.96 14.85 -23.06
CA THR A 409 -9.81 15.80 -24.19
C THR A 409 -8.66 15.45 -25.14
N LEU A 410 -7.62 14.75 -24.68
CA LEU A 410 -6.45 14.36 -25.48
C LEU A 410 -6.83 13.56 -26.75
N VAL A 411 -7.81 12.65 -26.62
CA VAL A 411 -8.35 11.87 -27.74
C VAL A 411 -9.88 11.87 -27.66
N PRO A 412 -10.57 12.77 -28.40
CA PRO A 412 -12.02 12.88 -28.35
C PRO A 412 -12.75 11.55 -28.60
N GLY A 413 -13.66 11.18 -27.70
CA GLY A 413 -14.43 9.93 -27.77
C GLY A 413 -13.74 8.69 -27.19
N ILE A 414 -12.55 8.83 -26.60
CA ILE A 414 -11.85 7.78 -25.86
C ILE A 414 -11.71 8.23 -24.39
N GLN A 415 -12.08 7.37 -23.45
CA GLN A 415 -11.71 7.57 -22.04
C GLN A 415 -10.29 7.03 -21.84
N ILE A 416 -9.41 7.87 -21.30
CA ILE A 416 -8.04 7.48 -20.93
C ILE A 416 -7.97 7.27 -19.40
N GLY A 417 -7.15 6.31 -18.97
CA GLY A 417 -6.89 6.02 -17.56
C GLY A 417 -5.91 6.98 -16.90
N GLN A 418 -6.12 7.27 -15.62
CA GLN A 418 -5.24 8.14 -14.82
C GLN A 418 -4.14 7.33 -14.11
N TYR A 419 -4.41 6.08 -13.76
CA TYR A 419 -3.38 5.17 -13.22
C TYR A 419 -2.44 4.66 -14.31
N ASP A 420 -2.89 4.59 -15.57
CA ASP A 420 -2.06 4.29 -16.73
C ASP A 420 -2.66 4.95 -17.98
N GLY A 421 -2.04 6.03 -18.47
CA GLY A 421 -2.53 6.77 -19.64
C GLY A 421 -2.52 6.01 -20.98
N ARG A 422 -2.07 4.75 -21.01
CA ARG A 422 -2.23 3.85 -22.16
C ARG A 422 -3.57 3.08 -22.10
N ALA A 423 -4.09 2.86 -20.90
CA ALA A 423 -5.35 2.16 -20.68
C ALA A 423 -6.53 3.02 -21.15
N ASN A 424 -7.49 2.38 -21.83
CA ASN A 424 -8.60 3.10 -22.44
C ASN A 424 -9.84 2.22 -22.65
N TYR A 425 -10.97 2.89 -22.89
CA TYR A 425 -12.16 2.32 -23.52
C TYR A 425 -12.88 3.36 -24.40
N THR A 426 -13.80 2.91 -25.26
CA THR A 426 -14.60 3.79 -26.11
C THR A 426 -15.59 4.62 -25.30
N GLY A 427 -15.40 5.93 -25.22
CA GLY A 427 -16.27 6.87 -24.50
C GLY A 427 -17.59 7.18 -25.23
N GLN A 428 -18.07 6.31 -26.10
CA GLN A 428 -19.36 6.48 -26.80
C GLN A 428 -20.45 5.70 -26.05
N GLY A 429 -21.37 6.41 -25.38
CA GLY A 429 -22.50 5.78 -24.69
C GLY A 429 -23.03 6.59 -23.50
N ILE A 430 -23.48 5.88 -22.46
CA ILE A 430 -24.06 6.44 -21.22
C ILE A 430 -22.99 6.68 -20.13
N ALA A 431 -21.78 6.14 -20.29
CA ALA A 431 -20.65 6.31 -19.36
C ALA A 431 -19.48 7.23 -19.86
N PRO A 432 -19.70 8.34 -20.62
CA PRO A 432 -18.63 9.25 -21.02
C PRO A 432 -18.22 10.22 -19.89
N PHE A 433 -18.96 10.24 -18.79
CA PHE A 433 -18.73 11.09 -17.64
C PHE A 433 -18.54 10.24 -16.39
N ILE A 434 -17.31 10.19 -15.89
CA ILE A 434 -17.00 9.51 -14.63
C ILE A 434 -17.62 10.32 -13.48
N GLN A 435 -18.63 9.75 -12.81
CA GLN A 435 -19.03 10.21 -11.49
C GLN A 435 -18.23 9.42 -10.44
N PRO A 436 -17.37 10.06 -9.63
CA PRO A 436 -16.62 9.36 -8.57
C PRO A 436 -17.51 8.57 -7.61
N ASN A 437 -18.75 9.04 -7.41
CA ASN A 437 -19.73 8.45 -6.51
C ASN A 437 -20.55 7.29 -7.13
N SER A 438 -20.25 6.87 -8.37
CA SER A 438 -20.96 5.78 -9.07
C SER A 438 -20.10 4.53 -9.30
N GLY A 439 -18.96 4.43 -8.62
CA GLY A 439 -17.92 3.44 -8.87
C GLY A 439 -16.84 3.96 -9.83
N GLY A 440 -15.60 3.57 -9.58
CA GLY A 440 -14.45 4.04 -10.34
C GLY A 440 -14.49 3.56 -11.79
N ASN A 441 -14.78 4.46 -12.73
CA ASN A 441 -14.78 4.16 -14.17
C ASN A 441 -13.42 4.37 -14.84
N ASP A 442 -12.30 4.24 -14.11
CA ASP A 442 -10.97 4.38 -14.69
C ASP A 442 -10.61 3.13 -15.52
N PRO A 443 -10.27 3.26 -16.82
CA PRO A 443 -9.86 2.14 -17.67
C PRO A 443 -8.76 1.27 -17.07
N SER A 444 -7.82 1.87 -16.34
CA SER A 444 -6.65 1.17 -15.78
C SER A 444 -7.03 0.10 -14.75
N ILE A 445 -8.13 0.33 -14.03
CA ILE A 445 -8.69 -0.60 -13.03
C ILE A 445 -9.72 -1.51 -13.71
N ASN A 446 -10.63 -0.94 -14.50
CA ASN A 446 -11.74 -1.70 -15.09
C ASN A 446 -11.29 -2.71 -16.14
N ASN A 447 -10.17 -2.45 -16.84
CA ASN A 447 -9.63 -3.37 -17.84
C ASN A 447 -9.04 -4.68 -17.25
N ILE A 448 -8.94 -4.78 -15.91
CA ILE A 448 -8.40 -5.94 -15.20
C ILE A 448 -9.30 -6.46 -14.08
N GLY A 449 -10.21 -5.64 -13.52
CA GLY A 449 -10.95 -5.95 -12.29
C GLY A 449 -11.67 -7.31 -12.32
N GLY A 450 -12.46 -7.57 -13.36
CA GLY A 450 -13.17 -8.86 -13.49
C GLY A 450 -12.26 -10.09 -13.56
N ALA A 451 -11.03 -9.94 -14.09
CA ALA A 451 -10.04 -11.01 -14.10
C ALA A 451 -9.43 -11.22 -12.70
N TYR A 452 -9.11 -10.14 -11.98
CA TYR A 452 -8.65 -10.21 -10.58
C TYR A 452 -9.69 -10.87 -9.68
N THR A 453 -10.94 -10.41 -9.69
CA THR A 453 -12.00 -10.94 -8.82
C THR A 453 -12.18 -12.45 -9.01
N VAL A 454 -12.27 -12.92 -10.26
CA VAL A 454 -12.50 -14.34 -10.55
C VAL A 454 -11.25 -15.18 -10.29
N LEU A 455 -10.07 -14.74 -10.74
CA LEU A 455 -8.84 -15.51 -10.52
C LEU A 455 -8.44 -15.57 -9.06
N TRP A 456 -8.64 -14.50 -8.28
CA TRP A 456 -8.38 -14.53 -6.85
C TRP A 456 -9.28 -15.53 -6.12
N ASN A 457 -10.59 -15.44 -6.34
CA ASN A 457 -11.52 -16.38 -5.72
C ASN A 457 -11.24 -17.83 -6.15
N SER A 458 -10.93 -18.08 -7.43
CA SER A 458 -10.52 -19.42 -7.88
C SER A 458 -9.24 -19.87 -7.17
N TYR A 459 -8.16 -19.09 -7.28
CA TYR A 459 -6.84 -19.43 -6.74
C TYR A 459 -6.86 -19.68 -5.23
N LEU A 460 -7.57 -18.83 -4.48
CA LEU A 460 -7.68 -18.94 -3.04
C LEU A 460 -8.41 -20.25 -2.63
N ASN A 461 -9.54 -20.55 -3.26
CA ASN A 461 -10.33 -21.75 -2.95
C ASN A 461 -9.69 -23.05 -3.47
N THR A 462 -9.03 -23.05 -4.64
CA THR A 462 -8.56 -24.29 -5.30
C THR A 462 -7.07 -24.58 -5.10
N ASP A 463 -6.19 -23.59 -5.34
CA ASP A 463 -4.74 -23.79 -5.24
C ASP A 463 -4.25 -23.60 -3.80
N LEU A 464 -4.69 -22.54 -3.12
CA LEU A 464 -4.35 -22.24 -1.73
C LEU A 464 -5.21 -22.99 -0.71
N GLN A 465 -6.33 -23.59 -1.15
CA GLN A 465 -7.26 -24.38 -0.33
C GLN A 465 -7.79 -23.65 0.92
N TYR A 466 -7.92 -22.33 0.83
CA TYR A 466 -8.59 -21.50 1.81
C TYR A 466 -9.97 -21.12 1.27
N THR A 467 -11.02 -21.48 1.99
CA THR A 467 -12.40 -21.12 1.64
C THR A 467 -12.98 -20.23 2.73
N SER A 468 -13.76 -19.22 2.37
CA SER A 468 -14.44 -18.35 3.34
C SER A 468 -15.92 -18.24 3.03
N THR A 469 -16.74 -18.10 4.08
CA THR A 469 -18.15 -17.71 3.99
C THR A 469 -18.34 -16.23 3.62
N SER A 470 -17.30 -15.41 3.79
CA SER A 470 -17.32 -13.98 3.45
C SER A 470 -16.87 -13.71 2.01
N SER A 471 -17.45 -12.66 1.40
CA SER A 471 -16.90 -12.05 0.18
C SER A 471 -15.56 -11.39 0.47
N PHE A 472 -14.55 -11.64 -0.37
CA PHE A 472 -13.26 -10.95 -0.26
C PHE A 472 -13.39 -9.47 -0.67
N VAL A 473 -12.78 -8.59 0.11
CA VAL A 473 -12.87 -7.13 -0.07
C VAL A 473 -11.58 -6.60 -0.69
N ASP A 474 -11.53 -6.46 -2.02
CA ASP A 474 -10.30 -6.05 -2.71
C ASP A 474 -10.00 -4.54 -2.56
N LEU A 475 -11.04 -3.72 -2.52
CA LEU A 475 -11.01 -2.29 -2.23
C LEU A 475 -12.19 -1.91 -1.32
N ASN A 476 -11.95 -1.06 -0.32
CA ASN A 476 -12.97 -0.58 0.61
C ASN A 476 -12.95 0.96 0.73
N ASP A 477 -13.85 1.62 0.00
CA ASP A 477 -14.00 3.08 0.02
C ASP A 477 -14.38 3.63 1.40
N GLN A 478 -14.96 2.84 2.31
CA GLN A 478 -15.23 3.30 3.67
C GLN A 478 -13.95 3.57 4.46
N VAL A 479 -12.87 2.82 4.18
CA VAL A 479 -11.56 3.06 4.78
C VAL A 479 -11.03 4.43 4.34
N PHE A 480 -11.06 4.72 3.04
CA PHE A 480 -10.65 6.02 2.49
C PHE A 480 -11.49 7.19 3.04
N ASN A 481 -12.82 7.06 3.00
CA ASN A 481 -13.75 8.12 3.38
C ASN A 481 -13.74 8.45 4.89
N ASN A 482 -13.21 7.56 5.72
CA ASN A 482 -13.10 7.75 7.18
C ASN A 482 -11.63 7.80 7.66
N TRP A 483 -10.66 7.94 6.74
CA TRP A 483 -9.24 7.89 7.09
C TRP A 483 -8.77 9.12 7.86
N ASP A 484 -8.16 8.89 9.02
CA ASP A 484 -7.46 9.95 9.74
C ASP A 484 -6.07 10.21 9.11
N PHE A 485 -6.00 11.27 8.31
CA PHE A 485 -4.76 11.77 7.71
C PHE A 485 -3.88 12.57 8.69
N SER A 486 -4.28 12.75 9.97
CA SER A 486 -3.41 13.38 10.96
C SER A 486 -2.21 12.49 11.29
N HIS A 487 -1.07 13.14 11.56
CA HIS A 487 0.21 12.47 11.77
C HIS A 487 1.20 13.44 12.42
N ILE A 488 1.94 12.97 13.42
CA ILE A 488 3.07 13.69 14.01
C ILE A 488 4.34 12.95 13.60
N ASP A 489 5.22 13.64 12.88
CA ASP A 489 6.46 13.04 12.38
C ASP A 489 7.48 12.79 13.52
N PRO A 490 8.58 12.05 13.26
CA PRO A 490 9.62 11.80 14.26
C PRO A 490 10.33 13.04 14.84
N THR A 491 10.09 14.24 14.29
CA THR A 491 10.60 15.50 14.84
C THR A 491 9.65 16.12 15.88
N GLY A 492 8.46 15.52 16.07
CA GLY A 492 7.37 16.08 16.87
C GLY A 492 6.56 17.14 16.12
N THR A 493 6.73 17.27 14.80
CA THR A 493 6.02 18.25 13.99
C THR A 493 4.73 17.64 13.44
N ASN A 494 3.62 18.37 13.49
CA ASN A 494 2.41 17.95 12.78
C ASN A 494 2.65 17.99 11.26
N LYS A 495 2.58 16.83 10.63
CA LYS A 495 2.75 16.59 9.18
C LYS A 495 1.52 15.94 8.55
N GLY A 496 0.37 16.04 9.20
CA GLY A 496 -0.88 15.43 8.75
C GLY A 496 -2.09 16.35 8.92
N GLY A 497 -3.23 15.87 8.42
CA GLY A 497 -4.56 16.47 8.59
C GLY A 497 -5.07 17.15 7.32
N GLY A 498 -6.40 17.14 7.15
CA GLY A 498 -7.02 17.56 5.89
C GLY A 498 -6.45 16.77 4.71
N ASN A 499 -5.92 17.48 3.72
CA ASN A 499 -5.30 16.89 2.53
C ASN A 499 -3.77 17.04 2.52
N THR A 500 -3.14 17.29 3.67
CA THR A 500 -1.69 17.54 3.79
C THR A 500 -1.04 16.51 4.70
N LEU A 501 -0.61 15.39 4.13
CA LEU A 501 0.22 14.35 4.73
C LEU A 501 1.63 14.36 4.13
N TYR A 502 2.68 14.41 4.97
CA TYR A 502 4.08 14.35 4.55
C TYR A 502 4.84 13.29 5.34
N THR A 503 5.24 12.20 4.69
CA THR A 503 5.91 11.04 5.31
C THR A 503 7.33 10.80 4.81
N ALA A 504 7.83 11.64 3.88
CA ALA A 504 9.25 11.61 3.51
C ALA A 504 10.16 12.02 4.69
N GLY A 505 9.62 12.68 5.72
CA GLY A 505 10.30 12.97 6.99
C GLY A 505 10.62 11.70 7.78
N ASP A 506 9.65 10.80 7.95
CA ASP A 506 9.80 9.50 8.63
C ASP A 506 10.87 8.64 7.97
N LEU A 507 10.85 8.58 6.64
CA LEU A 507 11.84 7.85 5.86
C LEU A 507 13.24 8.46 6.04
N ALA A 508 13.35 9.79 6.01
CA ALA A 508 14.62 10.47 6.26
C ALA A 508 15.14 10.22 7.68
N SER A 509 14.28 10.26 8.69
CA SER A 509 14.62 9.99 10.08
C SER A 509 15.10 8.56 10.27
N THR A 510 14.36 7.58 9.73
CA THR A 510 14.73 6.15 9.81
C THR A 510 16.04 5.86 9.09
N MET A 511 16.23 6.40 7.87
CA MET A 511 17.51 6.27 7.15
C MET A 511 18.67 6.95 7.90
N SER A 512 18.43 8.07 8.59
CA SER A 512 19.47 8.76 9.37
C SER A 512 19.93 7.96 10.59
N LEU A 513 19.03 7.21 11.24
CA LEU A 513 19.37 6.32 12.36
C LEU A 513 19.97 5.00 11.90
N ASN A 514 19.48 4.45 10.78
CA ASN A 514 19.99 3.24 10.15
C ASN A 514 20.67 3.57 8.81
N PRO A 515 21.95 4.00 8.81
CA PRO A 515 22.68 4.37 7.60
C PRO A 515 23.04 3.18 6.69
N ASP A 516 22.63 1.96 7.03
CA ASP A 516 22.72 0.77 6.17
C ASP A 516 21.37 0.42 5.50
N LEU A 517 20.26 1.08 5.88
CA LEU A 517 18.96 0.96 5.23
C LEU A 517 19.01 1.56 3.82
N LYS A 518 18.62 0.75 2.82
CA LYS A 518 18.50 1.20 1.42
C LYS A 518 17.04 1.31 0.99
N VAL A 519 16.80 2.18 0.01
CA VAL A 519 15.45 2.45 -0.54
C VAL A 519 15.51 2.39 -2.06
N LEU A 520 14.53 1.70 -2.66
CA LEU A 520 14.27 1.71 -4.09
C LEU A 520 12.90 2.34 -4.36
N SER A 521 12.87 3.50 -5.01
CA SER A 521 11.65 4.06 -5.59
C SER A 521 11.51 3.61 -7.04
N ALA A 522 10.36 3.02 -7.39
CA ALA A 522 10.06 2.45 -8.70
C ALA A 522 8.74 3.04 -9.21
N ASN A 523 8.77 3.81 -10.31
CA ASN A 523 7.61 4.61 -10.73
C ASN A 523 7.26 4.39 -12.21
N GLY A 524 5.99 4.55 -12.57
CA GLY A 524 5.52 4.49 -13.95
C GLY A 524 5.56 5.85 -14.66
N TYR A 525 6.04 5.90 -15.91
CA TYR A 525 5.95 7.12 -16.74
C TYR A 525 4.50 7.53 -17.08
N PHE A 526 3.57 6.58 -17.13
CA PHE A 526 2.16 6.81 -17.51
C PHE A 526 1.23 6.93 -16.30
N ASP A 527 1.80 7.11 -15.10
CA ASP A 527 1.08 7.22 -13.83
C ASP A 527 0.79 8.70 -13.50
N ALA A 528 -0.48 9.09 -13.53
CA ALA A 528 -0.94 10.44 -13.18
C ALA A 528 -1.56 10.51 -11.78
N VAL A 529 -1.70 9.38 -11.08
CA VAL A 529 -2.16 9.32 -9.69
C VAL A 529 -0.99 9.56 -8.73
N THR A 530 0.19 9.00 -9.05
CA THR A 530 1.45 9.31 -8.36
C THR A 530 2.56 9.62 -9.37
N PRO A 531 2.56 10.84 -9.95
CA PRO A 531 3.48 11.22 -11.02
C PRO A 531 4.95 10.99 -10.67
N PHE A 532 5.66 10.26 -11.55
CA PHE A 532 7.04 9.84 -11.29
C PHE A 532 7.97 11.02 -11.01
N HIS A 533 7.80 12.14 -11.72
CA HIS A 533 8.64 13.32 -11.52
C HIS A 533 8.27 14.09 -10.24
N GLN A 534 7.00 14.05 -9.81
CA GLN A 534 6.66 14.55 -8.46
C GLN A 534 7.35 13.71 -7.37
N THR A 535 7.41 12.39 -7.55
CA THR A 535 8.17 11.50 -6.66
C THR A 535 9.66 11.86 -6.64
N GLU A 536 10.28 12.08 -7.81
CA GLU A 536 11.66 12.55 -7.93
C GLU A 536 11.91 13.87 -7.17
N LEU A 537 11.00 14.85 -7.31
CA LEU A 537 11.08 16.14 -6.64
C LEU A 537 10.95 16.01 -5.11
N THR A 538 9.96 15.26 -4.62
CA THR A 538 9.78 15.01 -3.17
C THR A 538 10.99 14.30 -2.57
N LEU A 539 11.55 13.27 -3.23
CA LEU A 539 12.74 12.56 -2.78
C LEU A 539 14.01 13.42 -2.84
N LYS A 540 14.14 14.29 -3.86
CA LYS A 540 15.21 15.30 -3.96
C LYS A 540 15.17 16.28 -2.77
N GLN A 541 13.97 16.71 -2.37
CA GLN A 541 13.74 17.64 -1.24
C GLN A 541 13.73 16.97 0.15
N MET A 542 13.58 15.64 0.24
CA MET A 542 13.58 14.88 1.49
C MET A 542 14.76 15.28 2.42
N PRO A 543 14.53 15.55 3.73
CA PRO A 543 15.52 16.13 4.64
C PRO A 543 16.54 15.09 5.17
N LEU A 544 17.25 14.43 4.25
CA LEU A 544 18.28 13.44 4.51
C LEU A 544 19.66 13.97 4.07
N ASP A 545 20.72 13.58 4.80
CA ASP A 545 22.11 13.88 4.42
C ASP A 545 22.37 13.54 2.93
N PRO A 546 22.95 14.46 2.13
CA PRO A 546 23.15 14.24 0.69
C PRO A 546 24.04 13.04 0.36
N THR A 547 25.03 12.72 1.19
CA THR A 547 25.95 11.59 0.99
C THR A 547 25.21 10.28 1.20
N LEU A 548 24.47 10.19 2.30
CA LEU A 548 23.64 9.03 2.63
C LEU A 548 22.52 8.82 1.60
N LYS A 549 21.84 9.90 1.19
CA LYS A 549 20.83 9.87 0.13
C LYS A 549 21.43 9.31 -1.17
N ALA A 550 22.58 9.82 -1.62
CA ALA A 550 23.23 9.38 -2.85
C ALA A 550 23.72 7.91 -2.82
N GLN A 551 24.01 7.37 -1.63
CA GLN A 551 24.47 5.98 -1.46
C GLN A 551 23.31 4.97 -1.33
N ASN A 552 22.24 5.36 -0.64
CA ASN A 552 21.20 4.42 -0.19
C ASN A 552 19.85 4.57 -0.89
N LEU A 553 19.57 5.68 -1.58
CA LEU A 553 18.32 5.88 -2.33
C LEU A 553 18.55 5.69 -3.84
N ALA A 554 17.90 4.69 -4.42
CA ALA A 554 17.82 4.48 -5.85
C ALA A 554 16.42 4.88 -6.37
N ILE A 555 16.36 5.54 -7.52
CA ILE A 555 15.12 5.82 -8.25
C ILE A 555 15.18 5.08 -9.60
N ARG A 556 14.05 4.52 -10.03
CA ARG A 556 13.83 3.84 -11.30
C ARG A 556 12.48 4.24 -11.87
N ASN A 557 12.43 4.51 -13.16
CA ASN A 557 11.20 4.81 -13.88
C ASN A 557 11.05 3.81 -15.02
N TYR A 558 9.80 3.43 -15.31
CA TYR A 558 9.48 2.34 -16.24
C TYR A 558 8.46 2.79 -17.28
N PRO A 559 8.47 2.20 -18.50
CA PRO A 559 7.44 2.41 -19.53
C PRO A 559 6.13 1.69 -19.16
N SER A 560 5.57 2.05 -18.00
CA SER A 560 4.30 1.56 -17.47
C SER A 560 3.58 2.66 -16.64
N GLY A 561 2.36 2.41 -16.22
CA GLY A 561 1.66 3.22 -15.21
C GLY A 561 1.87 2.71 -13.79
N HIS A 562 0.90 3.01 -12.93
CA HIS A 562 0.91 2.81 -11.47
C HIS A 562 1.18 1.36 -11.03
N MET A 563 0.47 0.43 -11.66
CA MET A 563 0.67 -0.99 -11.49
C MET A 563 1.72 -1.46 -12.51
N ILE A 564 3.00 -1.13 -12.25
CA ILE A 564 4.12 -1.33 -13.18
C ILE A 564 4.13 -2.74 -13.78
N TYR A 565 3.80 -3.73 -12.94
CA TYR A 565 3.76 -5.16 -13.25
C TYR A 565 2.70 -5.62 -14.27
N LEU A 566 1.72 -4.79 -14.61
CA LEU A 566 0.76 -5.08 -15.69
C LEU A 566 1.39 -4.96 -17.09
N ASN A 567 2.57 -4.36 -17.21
CA ASN A 567 3.38 -4.38 -18.43
C ASN A 567 4.48 -5.45 -18.29
N ASP A 568 4.37 -6.54 -19.05
CA ASP A 568 5.28 -7.69 -18.97
C ASP A 568 6.79 -7.29 -19.01
N PRO A 569 7.28 -6.48 -19.97
CA PRO A 569 8.68 -6.02 -19.98
C PRO A 569 9.08 -5.21 -18.74
N SER A 570 8.21 -4.30 -18.27
CA SER A 570 8.49 -3.49 -17.08
C SER A 570 8.50 -4.33 -15.80
N ARG A 571 7.66 -5.37 -15.71
CA ARG A 571 7.68 -6.32 -14.58
C ARG A 571 9.01 -7.07 -14.52
N THR A 572 9.46 -7.63 -15.65
CA THR A 572 10.74 -8.35 -15.72
C THR A 572 11.93 -7.41 -15.42
N ALA A 573 11.90 -6.16 -15.90
CA ALA A 573 12.91 -5.15 -15.57
C ALA A 573 12.92 -4.82 -14.06
N LEU A 574 11.75 -4.56 -13.46
CA LEU A 574 11.62 -4.29 -12.02
C LEU A 574 12.03 -5.49 -11.16
N LYS A 575 11.73 -6.72 -11.59
CA LYS A 575 12.26 -7.94 -10.97
C LYS A 575 13.79 -8.01 -11.06
N GLY A 576 14.39 -7.60 -12.18
CA GLY A 576 15.84 -7.47 -12.32
C GLY A 576 16.44 -6.49 -11.31
N ASP A 577 15.91 -5.26 -11.25
CA ASP A 577 16.35 -4.23 -10.30
C ASP A 577 16.14 -4.66 -8.83
N LEU A 578 15.02 -5.33 -8.51
CA LEU A 578 14.80 -5.94 -7.19
C LEU A 578 15.81 -7.04 -6.87
N GLY A 579 16.13 -7.92 -7.83
CA GLY A 579 17.18 -8.93 -7.67
C GLY A 579 18.51 -8.29 -7.30
N HIS A 580 18.92 -7.27 -8.06
CA HIS A 580 20.14 -6.50 -7.78
C HIS A 580 20.07 -5.74 -6.45
N PHE A 581 18.93 -5.16 -6.08
CA PHE A 581 18.75 -4.45 -4.80
C PHE A 581 18.97 -5.39 -3.60
N TYR A 582 18.32 -6.55 -3.61
CA TYR A 582 18.45 -7.55 -2.54
C TYR A 582 19.86 -8.14 -2.51
N ASP A 583 20.40 -8.56 -3.67
CA ASP A 583 21.74 -9.14 -3.76
C ASP A 583 22.81 -8.13 -3.29
N ASN A 584 22.69 -6.83 -3.61
CA ASN A 584 23.61 -5.77 -3.17
C ASN A 584 23.48 -5.39 -1.68
N ILE A 585 22.34 -5.65 -1.04
CA ILE A 585 22.16 -5.45 0.41
C ILE A 585 22.80 -6.62 1.16
N LEU A 586 22.51 -7.85 0.75
CA LEU A 586 23.04 -9.06 1.38
C LEU A 586 24.54 -9.27 1.10
N ALA A 587 25.03 -8.83 -0.06
CA ALA A 587 26.46 -8.89 -0.40
C ALA A 587 27.29 -7.79 0.27
N ASN A 588 26.69 -6.79 0.94
CA ASN A 588 27.42 -5.76 1.67
C ASN A 588 28.05 -6.32 2.97
N ARG A 589 29.09 -7.14 2.78
CA ARG A 589 29.86 -7.73 3.87
C ARG A 589 30.51 -6.66 4.77
N ALA A 590 30.72 -5.42 4.30
CA ALA A 590 31.27 -4.37 5.15
C ALA A 590 30.29 -3.93 6.26
N ALA A 591 29.00 -3.77 5.93
CA ALA A 591 27.95 -3.52 6.91
C ALA A 591 27.79 -4.69 7.90
N LEU A 592 27.67 -5.92 7.38
CA LEU A 592 27.58 -7.13 8.21
C LEU A 592 28.81 -7.31 9.11
N GLN A 593 30.03 -7.09 8.60
CA GLN A 593 31.26 -7.15 9.39
C GLN A 593 31.38 -6.00 10.39
N ARG A 594 30.81 -4.82 10.12
CA ARG A 594 30.71 -3.71 11.08
C ARG A 594 29.77 -4.07 12.23
N VAL A 595 28.59 -4.63 11.94
CA VAL A 595 27.65 -5.15 12.95
C VAL A 595 28.30 -6.25 13.79
N LEU A 596 28.93 -7.25 13.16
CA LEU A 596 29.65 -8.33 13.85
C LEU A 596 30.80 -7.80 14.71
N LYS A 597 31.57 -6.80 14.24
CA LYS A 597 32.63 -6.14 15.03
C LYS A 597 32.08 -5.39 16.24
N LEU A 598 30.95 -4.69 16.10
CA LEU A 598 30.29 -4.01 17.22
C LEU A 598 29.79 -5.03 18.25
N GLN A 599 29.15 -6.13 17.81
CA GLN A 599 28.70 -7.22 18.68
C GLN A 599 29.88 -7.87 19.43
N MET A 600 30.99 -8.19 18.74
CA MET A 600 32.21 -8.72 19.36
C MET A 600 32.80 -7.74 20.39
N ARG A 601 32.87 -6.44 20.07
CA ARG A 601 33.38 -5.41 21.00
C ARG A 601 32.52 -5.32 22.26
N THR A 602 31.19 -5.37 22.14
CA THR A 602 30.26 -5.39 23.28
C THR A 602 30.45 -6.63 24.15
N GLN A 603 30.69 -7.81 23.55
CA GLN A 603 30.99 -9.04 24.31
C GLN A 603 32.32 -8.93 25.07
N GLN A 604 33.39 -8.41 24.43
CA GLN A 604 34.69 -8.21 25.06
C GLN A 604 34.61 -7.24 26.25
N LEU A 605 33.91 -6.11 26.09
CA LEU A 605 33.68 -5.14 27.19
C LEU A 605 32.90 -5.77 28.35
N ARG A 606 31.92 -6.63 28.07
CA ARG A 606 31.15 -7.35 29.09
C ARG A 606 32.04 -8.34 29.87
N GLN A 607 32.94 -9.05 29.19
CA GLN A 607 33.90 -9.96 29.83
C GLN A 607 34.92 -9.20 30.69
N GLN A 608 35.47 -8.09 30.20
CA GLN A 608 36.39 -7.25 30.98
C GLN A 608 35.74 -6.70 32.24
N LYS A 609 34.48 -6.25 32.15
CA LYS A 609 33.73 -5.74 33.30
C LYS A 609 33.43 -6.83 34.35
N LEU A 610 33.14 -8.06 33.92
CA LEU A 610 32.98 -9.21 34.82
C LEU A 610 34.30 -9.59 35.52
N GLN A 611 35.43 -9.53 34.81
CA GLN A 611 36.75 -9.77 35.39
C GLN A 611 37.15 -8.69 36.42
N GLN A 612 36.75 -7.44 36.21
CA GLN A 612 36.97 -6.33 37.15
C GLN A 612 36.01 -6.31 38.35
N GLN A 613 34.91 -7.08 38.32
CA GLN A 613 33.97 -7.23 39.43
C GLN A 613 34.18 -8.51 40.25
N GLY A 614 35.08 -9.40 39.80
CA GLY A 614 35.52 -10.59 40.51
C GLY A 614 36.92 -10.46 41.15
N GLN A 615 37.43 -9.24 41.23
CA GLN A 615 38.65 -8.82 41.95
C GLN A 615 38.27 -7.80 43.03
#